data_AF-A0A9E1MXL6-F1
#
_entry.id   AF-A0A9E1MXL6-F1
#
_cell.length_a   1.000
_cell.length_b   1.000
_cell.length_c   1.000
_cell.angle_alpha   90.00
_cell.angle_beta   90.00
_cell.angle_gamma   90.00
#
_symmetry.space_group_name_H-M   'P 1'
#
loop_
_entity.id
_entity.type
_entity.pdbx_description
1 polymer ?
#
loop_
_entity_poly.entity_id
_entity_poly.type
_entity_poly.pdbx_seq_one_letter_code
_entity_poly.pdbx_strand_id
1 'polypeptide(L)'
;MWRLLVFLLLISCVKISVIPLDGPDLEQFTGATKISRLVITGSQLQDVDPLSSATFAKSLSITGNMELANIDGLSNLAAARMVYIGANPKLQNLDGLSNLTEIQRNIFIHDGVLSNIEGLSKLQFVGGTLSIGLDSSLTNLDGLSGLKFVGESFILADNTKLVNLEGVSNLRSVGEMVIVANNALTEVGISSLVSIEDRLNIQKNQSLVSLKGLTSLQTIKGDLRIADNPQLCQSEIDGFVDRVEVLGTVISSGNDDSC
;
A
#
# COMPACT_ATOMS: atom_id res chain seq x y z
N MET A 1 0.94 -44.39 10.29
CA MET A 1 1.26 -44.02 11.68
C MET A 1 1.87 -42.62 11.85
N TRP A 2 2.18 -41.89 10.77
CA TRP A 2 2.63 -40.49 10.82
C TRP A 2 1.49 -39.44 10.76
N ARG A 3 0.23 -39.88 10.56
CA ARG A 3 -0.95 -39.00 10.46
C ARG A 3 -1.55 -38.54 11.80
N LEU A 4 -1.06 -39.05 12.94
CA LEU A 4 -1.63 -38.73 14.25
C LEU A 4 -0.74 -37.86 15.16
N LEU A 5 0.54 -37.63 14.83
CA LEU A 5 1.43 -36.85 15.71
C LEU A 5 1.48 -35.34 15.42
N VAL A 6 0.85 -34.86 14.34
CA VAL A 6 0.78 -33.42 14.03
C VAL A 6 -0.48 -32.76 14.60
N PHE A 7 -1.45 -33.54 15.10
CA PHE A 7 -2.75 -33.04 15.54
C PHE A 7 -2.78 -32.41 16.95
N LEU A 8 -1.65 -32.37 17.68
CA LEU A 8 -1.61 -31.92 19.08
C LEU A 8 -0.81 -30.64 19.38
N LEU A 9 -0.43 -29.86 18.35
CA LEU A 9 0.31 -28.58 18.54
C LEU A 9 -0.28 -27.35 17.83
N LEU A 10 -1.45 -27.44 17.20
CA LEU A 10 -1.99 -26.37 16.33
C LEU A 10 -3.15 -25.55 16.95
N ILE A 11 -3.10 -25.21 18.25
CA ILE A 11 -4.10 -24.31 18.87
C ILE A 11 -3.53 -22.95 19.33
N SER A 12 -2.24 -22.63 19.11
CA SER A 12 -1.76 -21.30 19.55
C SER A 12 -0.73 -20.54 18.71
N CYS A 13 -0.03 -21.14 17.75
CA CYS A 13 0.84 -20.39 16.84
C CYS A 13 1.41 -21.31 15.77
N VAL A 14 1.20 -21.02 14.47
CA VAL A 14 1.99 -21.69 13.43
C VAL A 14 3.32 -20.94 13.30
N LYS A 15 4.41 -21.60 13.72
CA LYS A 15 5.78 -21.10 13.57
C LYS A 15 6.34 -21.56 12.23
N ILE A 16 6.20 -20.69 11.23
CA ILE A 16 6.91 -20.73 9.95
C ILE A 16 6.43 -21.83 9.01
N SER A 17 5.85 -21.42 7.89
CA SER A 17 5.71 -22.27 6.72
C SER A 17 6.01 -21.43 5.49
N VAL A 18 7.15 -21.69 4.87
CA VAL A 18 7.30 -21.40 3.45
C VAL A 18 6.54 -22.52 2.76
N ILE A 19 5.56 -22.20 1.93
CA ILE A 19 4.96 -23.16 1.02
C ILE A 19 5.59 -22.85 -0.34
N PRO A 20 6.66 -23.57 -0.74
CA PRO A 20 7.24 -23.40 -2.06
C PRO A 20 6.27 -23.92 -3.13
N LEU A 21 6.56 -23.56 -4.38
CA LEU A 21 5.80 -23.79 -5.63
C LEU A 21 5.07 -25.14 -5.79
N ASP A 22 5.48 -26.19 -5.08
CA ASP A 22 5.01 -27.58 -5.24
C ASP A 22 4.46 -28.22 -3.94
N GLY A 23 4.25 -27.43 -2.87
CA GLY A 23 3.83 -27.92 -1.55
C GLY A 23 2.35 -28.30 -1.43
N PRO A 24 1.97 -29.15 -0.45
CA PRO A 24 0.58 -29.57 -0.27
C PRO A 24 -0.27 -28.35 0.12
N ASP A 25 -1.54 -28.40 -0.26
CA ASP A 25 -2.64 -27.49 0.06
C ASP A 25 -2.53 -26.75 1.42
N LEU A 26 -3.14 -25.57 1.51
CA LEU A 26 -3.21 -24.75 2.72
C LEU A 26 -4.00 -25.38 3.87
N GLU A 27 -4.60 -26.56 3.68
CA GLU A 27 -5.40 -27.28 4.69
C GLU A 27 -4.71 -27.48 6.05
N GLN A 28 -3.38 -27.55 6.09
CA GLN A 28 -2.64 -27.63 7.37
C GLN A 28 -2.74 -26.35 8.23
N PHE A 29 -3.21 -25.24 7.64
CA PHE A 29 -3.46 -23.97 8.33
C PHE A 29 -4.94 -23.79 8.72
N THR A 30 -5.81 -24.75 8.39
CA THR A 30 -7.22 -24.70 8.81
C THR A 30 -7.32 -24.57 10.33
N GLY A 31 -7.99 -23.51 10.80
CA GLY A 31 -8.11 -23.18 12.22
C GLY A 31 -6.96 -22.35 12.81
N ALA A 32 -5.91 -22.05 12.05
CA ALA A 32 -4.79 -21.25 12.53
C ALA A 32 -5.19 -19.78 12.72
N THR A 33 -5.24 -19.31 13.98
CA THR A 33 -5.62 -17.93 14.29
C THR A 33 -4.47 -16.93 14.22
N LYS A 34 -3.23 -17.41 14.38
CA LYS A 34 -2.00 -16.59 14.33
C LYS A 34 -0.98 -17.20 13.38
N ILE A 35 -0.56 -16.39 12.42
CA ILE A 35 0.45 -16.72 11.43
C ILE A 35 1.77 -16.04 11.83
N SER A 36 2.82 -16.80 12.15
CA SER A 36 4.14 -16.17 12.40
C SER A 36 4.84 -15.78 11.10
N ARG A 37 4.81 -16.65 10.09
CA ARG A 37 5.37 -16.37 8.77
C ARG A 37 4.73 -17.29 7.78
N LEU A 38 4.07 -16.73 6.77
CA LEU A 38 3.51 -17.45 5.65
C LEU A 38 4.01 -16.80 4.36
N VAL A 39 4.61 -17.62 3.52
CA VAL A 39 5.03 -17.25 2.16
C VAL A 39 4.32 -18.20 1.20
N ILE A 40 3.39 -17.64 0.43
CA ILE A 40 2.67 -18.32 -0.65
C ILE A 40 3.30 -17.80 -1.95
N THR A 41 4.15 -18.62 -2.56
CA THR A 41 4.85 -18.21 -3.78
C THR A 41 4.84 -19.27 -4.87
N GLY A 42 4.52 -18.84 -6.10
CA GLY A 42 4.54 -19.72 -7.27
C GLY A 42 3.61 -20.94 -7.16
N SER A 43 2.54 -20.82 -6.38
CA SER A 43 1.61 -21.92 -6.17
C SER A 43 0.58 -22.05 -7.31
N GLN A 44 -0.02 -23.23 -7.41
CA GLN A 44 -1.21 -23.50 -8.23
C GLN A 44 -2.52 -23.24 -7.47
N LEU A 45 -2.44 -22.59 -6.30
CA LEU A 45 -3.62 -22.27 -5.50
C LEU A 45 -4.50 -21.30 -6.27
N GLN A 46 -5.81 -21.50 -6.19
CA GLN A 46 -6.81 -20.57 -6.72
C GLN A 46 -7.33 -19.62 -5.65
N ASP A 47 -7.27 -20.04 -4.39
CA ASP A 47 -7.73 -19.32 -3.21
C ASP A 47 -6.82 -19.59 -1.98
N VAL A 48 -7.17 -18.96 -0.86
CA VAL A 48 -6.52 -19.16 0.45
C VAL A 48 -7.51 -19.52 1.55
N ASP A 49 -8.62 -20.16 1.21
CA ASP A 49 -9.76 -20.43 2.11
C ASP A 49 -9.39 -21.10 3.45
N PRO A 50 -8.41 -22.03 3.50
CA PRO A 50 -7.96 -22.61 4.77
C PRO A 50 -7.41 -21.59 5.78
N LEU A 51 -7.07 -20.37 5.35
CA LEU A 51 -6.64 -19.28 6.23
C LEU A 51 -7.80 -18.54 6.92
N SER A 52 -9.06 -18.94 6.69
CA SER A 52 -10.27 -18.26 7.19
C SER A 52 -10.33 -18.01 8.70
N SER A 53 -9.55 -18.71 9.51
CA SER A 53 -9.46 -18.48 10.96
C SER A 53 -8.40 -17.46 11.37
N ALA A 54 -7.51 -17.04 10.46
CA ALA A 54 -6.40 -16.17 10.74
C ALA A 54 -6.87 -14.76 11.10
N THR A 55 -6.49 -14.30 12.28
CA THR A 55 -6.80 -12.95 12.79
C THR A 55 -5.57 -12.07 12.89
N PHE A 56 -4.37 -12.68 12.90
CA PHE A 56 -3.12 -11.95 12.96
C PHE A 56 -1.99 -12.63 12.18
N ALA A 57 -1.20 -11.84 11.46
CA ALA A 57 0.00 -12.32 10.76
C ALA A 57 1.24 -11.46 11.07
N LYS A 58 2.34 -12.06 11.57
CA LYS A 58 3.62 -11.30 11.68
C LYS A 58 4.28 -11.09 10.32
N SER A 59 4.08 -11.99 9.36
CA SER A 59 4.60 -11.84 8.01
C SER A 59 3.74 -12.69 7.08
N LEU A 60 3.11 -12.02 6.12
CA LEU A 60 2.33 -12.61 5.05
C LEU A 60 2.94 -12.15 3.73
N SER A 61 3.31 -13.07 2.86
CA SER A 61 3.81 -12.79 1.52
C SER A 61 3.04 -13.65 0.53
N ILE A 62 2.36 -13.03 -0.43
CA ILE A 62 1.58 -13.68 -1.48
C ILE A 62 2.14 -13.21 -2.81
N THR A 63 3.00 -14.03 -3.43
CA THR A 63 3.80 -13.59 -4.57
C THR A 63 3.89 -14.57 -5.72
N GLY A 64 3.78 -14.11 -6.96
CA GLY A 64 4.10 -14.96 -8.11
C GLY A 64 3.11 -16.11 -8.30
N ASN A 65 1.88 -16.04 -7.77
CA ASN A 65 0.91 -17.13 -7.90
C ASN A 65 0.09 -16.94 -9.17
N MET A 66 0.36 -17.77 -10.17
CA MET A 66 -0.21 -17.62 -11.52
C MET A 66 -1.72 -17.90 -11.59
N GLU A 67 -2.22 -18.70 -10.65
CA GLU A 67 -3.60 -19.17 -10.62
C GLU A 67 -4.45 -18.54 -9.49
N LEU A 68 -3.81 -17.84 -8.55
CA LEU A 68 -4.48 -17.28 -7.38
C LEU A 68 -5.39 -16.12 -7.80
N ALA A 69 -6.69 -16.33 -7.68
CA ALA A 69 -7.71 -15.40 -8.15
C ALA A 69 -8.38 -14.64 -6.99
N ASN A 70 -8.38 -15.21 -5.79
CA ASN A 70 -8.97 -14.57 -4.62
C ASN A 70 -8.13 -14.85 -3.35
N ILE A 71 -8.30 -13.99 -2.36
CA ILE A 71 -7.68 -14.13 -1.05
C ILE A 71 -8.70 -14.09 0.10
N ASP A 72 -9.96 -14.46 -0.17
CA ASP A 72 -11.11 -14.25 0.72
C ASP A 72 -11.02 -15.03 2.04
N GLY A 73 -10.26 -16.12 2.03
CA GLY A 73 -9.81 -16.81 3.24
C GLY A 73 -9.03 -15.92 4.22
N LEU A 74 -8.60 -14.70 3.87
CA LEU A 74 -7.99 -13.76 4.81
C LEU A 74 -8.99 -12.81 5.48
N SER A 75 -10.29 -12.91 5.18
CA SER A 75 -11.29 -11.92 5.59
C SER A 75 -11.40 -11.68 7.10
N ASN A 76 -10.87 -12.56 7.95
CA ASN A 76 -10.79 -12.37 9.40
C ASN A 76 -9.49 -11.73 9.91
N LEU A 77 -8.53 -11.45 9.03
CA LEU A 77 -7.22 -10.90 9.36
C LEU A 77 -7.39 -9.44 9.84
N ALA A 78 -7.34 -9.23 11.14
CA ALA A 78 -7.58 -7.93 11.75
C ALA A 78 -6.32 -7.06 11.82
N ALA A 79 -5.14 -7.68 11.94
CA ALA A 79 -3.87 -6.99 12.01
C ALA A 79 -2.72 -7.82 11.42
N ALA A 80 -1.69 -7.13 10.92
CA ALA A 80 -0.44 -7.79 10.57
C ALA A 80 0.78 -6.93 10.90
N ARG A 81 1.98 -7.52 10.93
CA ARG A 81 3.22 -6.74 10.99
C ARG A 81 3.77 -6.40 9.62
N MET A 82 3.73 -7.37 8.71
CA MET A 82 4.28 -7.21 7.36
C MET A 82 3.41 -7.95 6.37
N VAL A 83 3.00 -7.26 5.31
CA VAL A 83 2.25 -7.81 4.18
C VAL A 83 2.99 -7.48 2.89
N TYR A 84 3.15 -8.47 2.03
CA TYR A 84 3.65 -8.28 0.67
C TYR A 84 2.72 -9.01 -0.29
N ILE A 85 2.17 -8.30 -1.27
CA ILE A 85 1.34 -8.83 -2.34
C ILE A 85 1.95 -8.38 -3.65
N GLY A 86 2.28 -9.30 -4.55
CA GLY A 86 2.78 -8.92 -5.86
C GLY A 86 2.94 -10.06 -6.85
N ALA A 87 2.97 -9.74 -8.14
CA ALA A 87 3.06 -10.73 -9.22
C ALA A 87 2.01 -11.86 -9.18
N ASN A 88 0.75 -11.58 -8.83
CA ASN A 88 -0.38 -12.51 -8.90
C ASN A 88 -1.32 -12.10 -10.05
N PRO A 89 -1.07 -12.54 -11.30
CA PRO A 89 -1.72 -11.99 -12.50
C PRO A 89 -3.25 -12.23 -12.58
N LYS A 90 -3.83 -13.05 -11.71
CA LYS A 90 -5.28 -13.29 -11.63
C LYS A 90 -5.95 -12.64 -10.41
N LEU A 91 -5.19 -12.07 -9.49
CA LEU A 91 -5.74 -11.43 -8.29
C LEU A 91 -6.20 -10.00 -8.63
N GLN A 92 -7.51 -9.79 -8.73
CA GLN A 92 -8.06 -8.52 -9.23
C GLN A 92 -8.41 -7.51 -8.15
N ASN A 93 -8.52 -7.96 -6.90
CA ASN A 93 -8.89 -7.16 -5.74
C ASN A 93 -8.23 -7.70 -4.46
N LEU A 94 -8.43 -6.97 -3.36
CA LEU A 94 -7.93 -7.34 -2.04
C LEU A 94 -9.06 -7.58 -1.02
N ASP A 95 -10.26 -8.00 -1.47
CA ASP A 95 -11.47 -8.06 -0.63
C ASP A 95 -11.31 -8.96 0.62
N GLY A 96 -10.47 -9.98 0.51
CA GLY A 96 -10.02 -10.79 1.64
C GLY A 96 -9.28 -10.03 2.74
N LEU A 97 -8.91 -8.76 2.57
CA LEU A 97 -8.32 -7.93 3.63
C LEU A 97 -9.33 -7.02 4.33
N SER A 98 -10.64 -7.16 4.06
CA SER A 98 -11.73 -6.27 4.51
C SER A 98 -11.87 -6.01 6.01
N ASN A 99 -11.21 -6.78 6.88
CA ASN A 99 -11.16 -6.54 8.33
C ASN A 99 -9.81 -6.05 8.84
N LEU A 100 -8.82 -5.86 7.98
CA LEU A 100 -7.50 -5.40 8.34
C LEU A 100 -7.56 -3.93 8.79
N THR A 101 -7.23 -3.69 10.04
CA THR A 101 -7.26 -2.34 10.65
C THR A 101 -5.89 -1.75 10.89
N GLU A 102 -4.87 -2.61 11.02
CA GLU A 102 -3.53 -2.20 11.43
C GLU A 102 -2.44 -3.04 10.75
N ILE A 103 -1.44 -2.34 10.19
CA ILE A 103 -0.15 -2.89 9.81
C ILE A 103 0.92 -2.30 10.74
N GLN A 104 1.55 -3.10 11.58
CA GLN A 104 2.52 -2.61 12.57
C GLN A 104 3.85 -2.17 11.94
N ARG A 105 4.19 -2.67 10.75
CA ARG A 105 5.37 -2.24 9.99
C ARG A 105 4.96 -1.91 8.56
N ASN A 106 5.17 -2.82 7.62
CA ASN A 106 5.16 -2.48 6.20
C ASN A 106 4.10 -3.27 5.44
N ILE A 107 3.48 -2.61 4.48
CA ILE A 107 2.63 -3.23 3.47
C ILE A 107 3.10 -2.79 2.09
N PHE A 108 3.36 -3.77 1.23
CA PHE A 108 3.78 -3.57 -0.16
C PHE A 108 2.78 -4.27 -1.08
N ILE A 109 2.23 -3.52 -2.02
CA ILE A 109 1.24 -3.98 -3.01
C ILE A 109 1.78 -3.63 -4.39
N HIS A 110 2.35 -4.64 -5.06
CA HIS A 110 3.02 -4.53 -6.36
C HIS A 110 2.56 -5.66 -7.31
N ASP A 111 1.28 -5.69 -7.65
CA ASP A 111 0.66 -6.87 -8.27
C ASP A 111 0.46 -6.77 -9.79
N GLY A 112 0.50 -5.56 -10.35
CA GLY A 112 0.44 -5.32 -11.78
C GLY A 112 -0.97 -5.15 -12.33
N VAL A 113 -1.93 -5.88 -11.75
CA VAL A 113 -3.26 -6.12 -12.32
C VAL A 113 -4.42 -5.73 -11.41
N LEU A 114 -4.16 -5.29 -10.17
CA LEU A 114 -5.22 -4.91 -9.24
C LEU A 114 -6.09 -3.80 -9.83
N SER A 115 -7.40 -4.05 -9.84
CA SER A 115 -8.40 -3.09 -10.33
C SER A 115 -8.88 -2.17 -9.22
N ASN A 116 -8.84 -2.64 -7.97
CA ASN A 116 -9.21 -1.89 -6.78
C ASN A 116 -8.52 -2.48 -5.55
N ILE A 117 -8.56 -1.73 -4.45
CA ILE A 117 -8.01 -2.10 -3.14
C ILE A 117 -9.05 -1.98 -2.03
N GLU A 118 -10.35 -2.13 -2.34
CA GLU A 118 -11.48 -1.86 -1.42
C GLU A 118 -11.44 -2.67 -0.12
N GLY A 119 -10.84 -3.85 -0.16
CA GLY A 119 -10.58 -4.64 1.05
C GLY A 119 -9.69 -3.93 2.07
N LEU A 120 -9.00 -2.83 1.75
CA LEU A 120 -8.23 -2.07 2.73
C LEU A 120 -9.04 -0.98 3.44
N SER A 121 -10.35 -0.84 3.17
CA SER A 121 -11.16 0.31 3.61
C SER A 121 -11.18 0.54 5.12
N LYS A 122 -10.90 -0.51 5.92
CA LYS A 122 -10.79 -0.42 7.39
C LYS A 122 -9.38 -0.17 7.91
N LEU A 123 -8.35 -0.19 7.06
CA LEU A 123 -6.96 0.02 7.45
C LEU A 123 -6.80 1.47 7.92
N GLN A 124 -6.45 1.67 9.19
CA GLN A 124 -6.32 3.01 9.77
C GLN A 124 -4.87 3.40 10.02
N PHE A 125 -4.00 2.41 10.23
CA PHE A 125 -2.64 2.63 10.71
C PHE A 125 -1.65 1.72 9.99
N VAL A 126 -0.58 2.34 9.48
CA VAL A 126 0.63 1.65 9.00
C VAL A 126 1.81 2.20 9.79
N GLY A 127 2.45 1.38 10.63
CA GLY A 127 3.54 1.82 11.51
C GLY A 127 4.84 2.13 10.78
N GLY A 128 5.03 1.56 9.59
CA GLY A 128 6.19 1.76 8.72
C GLY A 128 5.77 2.22 7.33
N THR A 129 6.21 1.51 6.30
CA THR A 129 5.97 1.87 4.89
C THR A 129 4.65 1.31 4.36
N LEU A 130 3.85 2.17 3.73
CA LEU A 130 2.80 1.77 2.78
C LEU A 130 3.32 2.06 1.37
N SER A 131 3.51 1.02 0.55
CA SER A 131 3.91 1.18 -0.85
C SER A 131 2.90 0.51 -1.77
N ILE A 132 2.37 1.29 -2.71
CA ILE A 132 1.48 0.83 -3.77
C ILE A 132 2.10 1.22 -5.10
N GLY A 133 2.28 0.26 -5.99
CA GLY A 133 2.91 0.57 -7.26
C GLY A 133 2.93 -0.54 -8.27
N LEU A 134 3.32 -0.19 -9.50
CA LEU A 134 3.28 -1.08 -10.65
C LEU A 134 1.86 -1.58 -11.02
N ASP A 135 0.79 -1.09 -10.38
CA ASP A 135 -0.58 -1.52 -10.65
C ASP A 135 -1.19 -0.71 -11.80
N SER A 136 -0.99 -1.21 -13.02
CA SER A 136 -1.39 -0.54 -14.27
C SER A 136 -2.91 -0.41 -14.48
N SER A 137 -3.71 -1.04 -13.63
CA SER A 137 -5.18 -1.03 -13.68
C SER A 137 -5.82 -0.19 -12.58
N LEU A 138 -5.07 0.21 -11.55
CA LEU A 138 -5.61 0.94 -10.39
C LEU A 138 -5.92 2.39 -10.76
N THR A 139 -7.16 2.83 -10.54
CA THR A 139 -7.65 4.18 -10.93
C THR A 139 -7.87 5.13 -9.76
N ASN A 140 -8.07 4.60 -8.55
CA ASN A 140 -8.29 5.37 -7.33
C ASN A 140 -7.65 4.65 -6.13
N LEU A 141 -7.74 5.28 -4.95
CA LEU A 141 -7.28 4.73 -3.67
C LEU A 141 -8.43 4.61 -2.67
N ASP A 142 -9.69 4.47 -3.11
CA ASP A 142 -10.89 4.59 -2.24
C ASP A 142 -10.90 3.56 -1.11
N GLY A 143 -10.31 2.39 -1.38
CA GLY A 143 -10.00 1.37 -0.38
C GLY A 143 -9.02 1.82 0.71
N LEU A 144 -8.43 3.02 0.69
CA LEU A 144 -7.64 3.57 1.80
C LEU A 144 -8.39 4.66 2.58
N SER A 145 -9.70 4.80 2.38
CA SER A 145 -10.50 5.86 3.01
C SER A 145 -10.43 5.85 4.55
N GLY A 146 -10.13 4.72 5.18
CA GLY A 146 -9.91 4.61 6.62
C GLY A 146 -8.54 5.08 7.13
N LEU A 147 -7.55 5.26 6.23
CA LEU A 147 -6.15 5.45 6.58
C LEU A 147 -5.90 6.82 7.20
N LYS A 148 -5.31 6.84 8.39
CA LYS A 148 -5.05 8.07 9.17
C LYS A 148 -3.57 8.37 9.37
N PHE A 149 -2.73 7.34 9.38
CA PHE A 149 -1.32 7.46 9.74
C PHE A 149 -0.45 6.44 9.01
N VAL A 150 0.71 6.92 8.52
CA VAL A 150 1.79 6.11 7.95
C VAL A 150 3.10 6.54 8.61
N GLY A 151 3.74 5.65 9.38
CA GLY A 151 4.83 6.04 10.27
C GLY A 151 6.17 6.32 9.58
N GLU A 152 6.51 5.54 8.56
CA GLU A 152 7.73 5.73 7.77
C GLU A 152 7.39 6.37 6.43
N SER A 153 7.18 5.60 5.35
CA SER A 153 6.96 6.20 4.02
C SER A 153 5.61 5.83 3.41
N PHE A 154 4.91 6.80 2.83
CA PHE A 154 3.82 6.58 1.88
C PHE A 154 4.38 6.69 0.46
N ILE A 155 4.46 5.58 -0.25
CA ILE A 155 5.08 5.48 -1.57
C ILE A 155 4.03 5.06 -2.60
N LEU A 156 3.84 5.91 -3.59
CA LEU A 156 2.95 5.69 -4.71
C LEU A 156 3.74 5.80 -6.01
N ALA A 157 4.01 4.67 -6.66
CA ALA A 157 4.92 4.62 -7.80
C ALA A 157 4.34 3.84 -8.98
N ASP A 158 4.45 4.36 -10.20
CA ASP A 158 4.13 3.61 -11.44
C ASP A 158 2.68 3.10 -11.54
N ASN A 159 1.71 3.79 -10.94
CA ASN A 159 0.27 3.50 -11.13
C ASN A 159 -0.28 4.35 -12.27
N THR A 160 -0.07 3.90 -13.50
CA THR A 160 -0.23 4.72 -14.72
C THR A 160 -1.66 5.19 -15.00
N LYS A 161 -2.68 4.59 -14.38
CA LYS A 161 -4.09 4.96 -14.51
C LYS A 161 -4.67 5.67 -13.29
N LEU A 162 -3.89 5.86 -12.23
CA LEU A 162 -4.36 6.53 -11.02
C LEU A 162 -4.57 8.03 -11.29
N VAL A 163 -5.79 8.53 -11.10
CA VAL A 163 -6.15 9.90 -11.49
C VAL A 163 -6.16 10.90 -10.33
N ASN A 164 -6.37 10.44 -9.10
CA ASN A 164 -6.45 11.29 -7.90
C ASN A 164 -6.02 10.53 -6.64
N LEU A 165 -5.94 11.25 -5.51
CA LEU A 165 -5.59 10.72 -4.19
C LEU A 165 -6.74 10.87 -3.17
N GLU A 166 -7.98 11.06 -3.61
CA GLU A 166 -9.12 11.35 -2.71
C GLU A 166 -9.37 10.22 -1.70
N GLY A 167 -9.05 8.98 -2.10
CA GLY A 167 -9.14 7.81 -1.24
C GLY A 167 -8.23 7.82 -0.01
N VAL A 168 -7.19 8.68 0.05
CA VAL A 168 -6.38 8.89 1.28
C VAL A 168 -6.69 10.21 1.98
N SER A 169 -7.86 10.80 1.74
CA SER A 169 -8.27 12.10 2.29
C SER A 169 -8.32 12.18 3.83
N ASN A 170 -8.30 11.06 4.55
CA ASN A 170 -8.23 11.02 6.02
C ASN A 170 -6.80 10.92 6.58
N LEU A 171 -5.77 10.79 5.73
CA LEU A 171 -4.37 10.73 6.15
C LEU A 171 -3.95 12.08 6.74
N ARG A 172 -3.49 12.07 8.00
CA ARG A 172 -3.15 13.31 8.73
C ARG A 172 -1.66 13.59 8.81
N SER A 173 -0.86 12.54 8.87
CA SER A 173 0.60 12.66 9.01
C SER A 173 1.26 11.44 8.38
N VAL A 174 2.43 11.68 7.80
CA VAL A 174 3.31 10.68 7.22
C VAL A 174 4.76 11.02 7.54
N GLY A 175 5.64 10.02 7.61
CA GLY A 175 7.08 10.27 7.63
C GLY A 175 7.58 10.90 6.33
N GLU A 176 7.75 10.09 5.30
CA GLU A 176 8.12 10.50 3.94
C GLU A 176 6.96 10.25 2.96
N MET A 177 6.71 11.18 2.04
CA MET A 177 5.74 11.01 0.95
C MET A 177 6.45 11.01 -0.40
N VAL A 178 6.28 9.93 -1.17
CA VAL A 178 6.90 9.74 -2.49
C VAL A 178 5.80 9.43 -3.51
N ILE A 179 5.61 10.31 -4.49
CA ILE A 179 4.62 10.19 -5.56
C ILE A 179 5.36 10.29 -6.89
N VAL A 180 5.60 9.14 -7.53
CA VAL A 180 6.47 9.06 -8.70
C VAL A 180 5.83 8.31 -9.86
N ALA A 181 5.95 8.84 -11.08
CA ALA A 181 5.54 8.13 -12.30
C ALA A 181 4.07 7.69 -12.34
N ASN A 182 3.16 8.42 -11.68
CA ASN A 182 1.71 8.21 -11.79
C ASN A 182 1.18 9.09 -12.92
N ASN A 183 1.38 8.64 -14.16
CA ASN A 183 1.25 9.50 -15.34
C ASN A 183 -0.15 10.11 -15.56
N ALA A 184 -1.21 9.49 -15.06
CA ALA A 184 -2.58 10.00 -15.15
C ALA A 184 -3.00 10.92 -13.98
N LEU A 185 -2.15 11.06 -12.96
CA LEU A 185 -2.46 11.85 -11.77
C LEU A 185 -2.45 13.33 -12.13
N THR A 186 -3.57 14.01 -11.92
CA THR A 186 -3.71 15.44 -12.25
C THR A 186 -3.54 16.36 -11.04
N GLU A 187 -3.76 15.84 -9.84
CA GLU A 187 -3.65 16.60 -8.60
C GLU A 187 -3.13 15.74 -7.44
N VAL A 188 -2.26 16.30 -6.60
CA VAL A 188 -1.96 15.75 -5.28
C VAL A 188 -2.96 16.30 -4.26
N GLY A 189 -4.06 15.56 -4.05
CA GLY A 189 -5.20 16.00 -3.25
C GLY A 189 -5.38 15.24 -1.94
N ILE A 190 -4.70 15.65 -0.87
CA ILE A 190 -4.82 15.07 0.48
C ILE A 190 -5.17 16.18 1.48
N SER A 191 -6.45 16.51 1.54
CA SER A 191 -6.94 17.69 2.25
C SER A 191 -6.78 17.65 3.76
N SER A 192 -6.63 16.47 4.37
CA SER A 192 -6.40 16.32 5.82
C SER A 192 -4.93 16.22 6.23
N LEU A 193 -4.00 16.16 5.27
CA LEU A 193 -2.58 16.01 5.59
C LEU A 193 -2.06 17.31 6.22
N VAL A 194 -1.54 17.22 7.45
CA VAL A 194 -1.07 18.39 8.23
C VAL A 194 0.45 18.49 8.22
N SER A 195 1.15 17.35 8.36
CA SER A 195 2.61 17.31 8.41
C SER A 195 3.21 16.16 7.62
N ILE A 196 4.41 16.41 7.09
CA ILE A 196 5.34 15.42 6.56
C ILE A 196 6.61 15.49 7.42
N GLU A 197 6.94 14.40 8.11
CA GLU A 197 8.01 14.41 9.14
C GLU A 197 9.43 14.30 8.56
N ASP A 198 9.55 13.95 7.29
CA ASP A 198 10.79 13.88 6.53
C ASP A 198 10.60 14.57 5.17
N ARG A 199 10.62 13.83 4.06
CA ARG A 199 10.64 14.39 2.70
C ARG A 199 9.29 14.34 2.00
N LEU A 200 8.97 15.37 1.22
CA LEU A 200 7.98 15.32 0.15
C LEU A 200 8.69 15.23 -1.21
N ASN A 201 8.41 14.17 -1.96
CA ASN A 201 9.03 13.89 -3.25
C ASN A 201 7.96 13.61 -4.32
N ILE A 202 7.77 14.55 -5.24
CA ILE A 202 6.79 14.46 -6.33
C ILE A 202 7.54 14.53 -7.66
N GLN A 203 7.64 13.40 -8.37
CA GLN A 203 8.40 13.36 -9.62
C GLN A 203 7.74 12.60 -10.76
N LYS A 204 8.02 13.01 -12.00
CA LYS A 204 7.63 12.25 -13.20
C LYS A 204 6.13 12.01 -13.36
N ASN A 205 5.27 12.84 -12.77
CA ASN A 205 3.82 12.72 -12.94
C ASN A 205 3.40 13.58 -14.14
N GLN A 206 3.27 12.93 -15.30
CA GLN A 206 3.15 13.62 -16.60
C GLN A 206 1.91 14.52 -16.73
N SER A 207 0.81 14.19 -16.06
CA SER A 207 -0.45 14.94 -16.15
C SER A 207 -0.69 15.87 -14.95
N LEU A 208 0.28 15.97 -14.03
CA LEU A 208 0.10 16.70 -12.77
C LEU A 208 0.08 18.20 -13.04
N VAL A 209 -0.99 18.87 -12.64
CA VAL A 209 -1.20 20.30 -12.86
C VAL A 209 -1.41 21.10 -11.57
N SER A 210 -1.67 20.43 -10.44
CA SER A 210 -2.15 21.07 -9.20
C SER A 210 -1.56 20.43 -7.95
N LEU A 211 -1.16 21.28 -6.99
CA LEU A 211 -0.85 20.90 -5.61
C LEU A 211 -1.88 21.50 -4.62
N LYS A 212 -2.94 22.16 -5.12
CA LYS A 212 -3.92 22.89 -4.31
C LYS A 212 -4.68 22.00 -3.34
N GLY A 213 -4.81 20.72 -3.63
CA GLY A 213 -5.50 19.76 -2.78
C GLY A 213 -4.78 19.46 -1.45
N LEU A 214 -3.51 19.86 -1.28
CA LEU A 214 -2.79 19.83 0.00
C LEU A 214 -3.19 20.99 0.93
N THR A 215 -4.49 21.24 1.10
CA THR A 215 -5.02 22.45 1.74
C THR A 215 -4.67 22.60 3.22
N SER A 216 -4.53 21.50 3.96
CA SER A 216 -4.18 21.52 5.39
C SER A 216 -2.69 21.37 5.68
N LEU A 217 -1.86 21.12 4.66
CA LEU A 217 -0.44 20.87 4.88
C LEU A 217 0.22 22.15 5.39
N GLN A 218 0.86 22.06 6.55
CA GLN A 218 1.50 23.18 7.23
C GLN A 218 3.03 23.07 7.18
N THR A 219 3.57 21.87 7.41
CA THR A 219 5.01 21.69 7.59
C THR A 219 5.53 20.45 6.86
N ILE A 220 6.68 20.63 6.21
CA ILE A 220 7.56 19.55 5.72
C ILE A 220 8.88 19.70 6.48
N LYS A 221 9.16 18.75 7.38
CA LYS A 221 10.33 18.86 8.28
C LYS A 221 11.67 18.59 7.59
N GLY A 222 11.65 17.88 6.47
CA GLY A 222 12.81 17.61 5.63
C GLY A 222 12.71 18.31 4.27
N ASP A 223 13.22 17.64 3.25
CA ASP A 223 13.34 18.22 1.90
C ASP A 223 11.99 18.23 1.16
N LEU A 224 11.83 19.23 0.29
CA LEU A 224 10.81 19.26 -0.74
C LEU A 224 11.48 19.09 -2.11
N ARG A 225 11.11 18.04 -2.83
CA ARG A 225 11.54 17.82 -4.21
C ARG A 225 10.33 17.70 -5.13
N ILE A 226 10.22 18.63 -6.07
CA ILE A 226 9.20 18.60 -7.13
C ILE A 226 9.94 18.67 -8.46
N ALA A 227 10.02 17.56 -9.20
CA ALA A 227 10.80 17.54 -10.43
C ALA A 227 10.21 16.68 -11.54
N ASP A 228 10.46 17.04 -12.80
CA ASP A 228 10.00 16.29 -13.97
C ASP A 228 8.47 16.15 -14.04
N ASN A 229 7.70 17.18 -13.62
CA ASN A 229 6.24 17.24 -13.77
C ASN A 229 5.90 18.30 -14.83
N PRO A 230 5.95 17.97 -16.14
CA PRO A 230 5.99 18.96 -17.22
C PRO A 230 4.69 19.74 -17.45
N GLN A 231 3.61 19.42 -16.73
CA GLN A 231 2.35 20.17 -16.76
C GLN A 231 2.10 20.96 -15.46
N LEU A 232 2.99 20.84 -14.48
CA LEU A 232 2.88 21.54 -13.21
C LEU A 232 3.58 22.90 -13.34
N CYS A 233 2.81 23.97 -13.25
CA CYS A 233 3.32 25.32 -13.34
C CYS A 233 4.32 25.66 -12.23
N GLN A 234 5.42 26.31 -12.58
CA GLN A 234 6.37 26.79 -11.58
C GLN A 234 5.70 27.79 -10.62
N SER A 235 4.78 28.62 -11.10
CA SER A 235 3.98 29.52 -10.27
C SER A 235 3.04 28.80 -9.27
N GLU A 236 2.58 27.58 -9.59
CA GLU A 236 1.84 26.72 -8.64
C GLU A 236 2.76 26.18 -7.55
N ILE A 237 4.00 25.82 -7.89
CA ILE A 237 5.03 25.36 -6.95
C ILE A 237 5.43 26.50 -6.00
N ASP A 238 5.68 27.70 -6.54
CA ASP A 238 6.05 28.87 -5.77
C ASP A 238 4.96 29.22 -4.75
N GLY A 239 3.69 29.25 -5.18
CA GLY A 239 2.55 29.49 -4.28
C GLY A 239 2.35 28.39 -3.23
N PHE A 240 2.71 27.14 -3.54
CA PHE A 240 2.73 26.05 -2.56
C PHE A 240 3.82 26.27 -1.50
N VAL A 241 5.04 26.63 -1.93
CA VAL A 241 6.18 26.90 -1.04
C VAL A 241 5.92 28.12 -0.14
N ASP A 242 5.25 29.16 -0.64
CA ASP A 242 4.90 30.34 0.16
C ASP A 242 3.92 30.02 1.31
N ARG A 243 3.12 28.95 1.18
CA ARG A 243 2.11 28.56 2.17
C ARG A 243 2.58 27.48 3.15
N VAL A 244 3.59 26.69 2.81
CA VAL A 244 4.05 25.53 3.59
C VAL A 244 5.43 25.79 4.17
N GLU A 245 5.60 25.59 5.47
CA GLU A 245 6.91 25.67 6.12
C GLU A 245 7.75 24.45 5.74
N VAL A 246 8.77 24.66 4.91
CA VAL A 246 9.77 23.64 4.56
C VAL A 246 11.05 23.90 5.34
N LEU A 247 11.44 22.97 6.21
CA LEU A 247 12.65 23.11 7.05
C LEU A 247 13.92 22.59 6.38
N GLY A 248 13.78 21.74 5.36
CA GLY A 248 14.89 21.22 4.54
C GLY A 248 15.10 22.01 3.25
N THR A 249 15.70 21.34 2.26
CA THR A 249 15.99 21.96 0.97
C THR A 249 14.77 21.90 0.06
N VAL A 250 14.49 23.00 -0.65
CA VAL A 250 13.51 23.04 -1.75
C VAL A 250 14.23 22.85 -3.08
N ILE A 251 13.83 21.85 -3.85
CA ILE A 251 14.33 21.57 -5.19
C ILE A 251 13.15 21.51 -6.16
N SER A 252 13.10 22.47 -7.09
CA SER A 252 12.19 22.46 -8.25
C SER A 252 13.00 22.39 -9.54
N SER A 253 12.68 21.46 -10.45
CA SER A 253 13.37 21.36 -11.75
C SER A 253 12.60 20.53 -12.76
N GLY A 254 12.59 20.91 -14.04
CA GLY A 254 11.92 20.11 -15.09
C GLY A 254 10.40 20.12 -14.99
N ASN A 255 9.84 21.19 -14.42
CA ASN A 255 8.40 21.48 -14.39
C ASN A 255 8.07 22.52 -15.48
N ASP A 256 6.82 23.01 -15.56
CA ASP A 256 6.43 24.01 -16.58
C ASP A 256 6.81 25.43 -16.16
N ASP A 257 7.91 25.94 -16.72
CA ASP A 257 8.40 27.32 -16.50
C ASP A 257 7.73 28.36 -17.44
N SER A 258 6.80 27.94 -18.30
CA SER A 258 6.17 28.82 -19.31
C SER A 258 4.82 29.42 -18.88
N CYS A 259 4.34 29.02 -17.70
CA CYS A 259 3.29 29.66 -16.92
C CYS A 259 3.87 30.28 -15.63
#